data_AF-A0A3L6G8Z5-F1
#
_entry.id   AF-A0A3L6G8Z5-F1
#
_cell.length_a   1.000
_cell.length_b   1.000
_cell.length_c   1.000
_cell.angle_alpha   90.00
_cell.angle_beta   90.00
_cell.angle_gamma   90.00
#
_symmetry.space_group_name_H-M   'P 1'
#
loop_
_entity.id
_entity.type
_entity.pdbx_description
1 polymer ?
#
loop_
_entity_poly.entity_id
_entity_poly.type
_entity_poly.pdbx_seq_one_letter_code
_entity_poly.pdbx_strand_id
1 'polypeptide(L)'
;MGVAAGGGVRLRASSAKKQRQRTLNNIKITLLCGFITVLVLRGTAGFNLLVSSGDLDGAAADAKVVEDVERILAEIRSDSEADDVVVVVEGGSSSSSSPRNATAASFGNFSASATLVKVREYSLGPPVRGWDAQRREWMAQHPEFPRLHPRGRPRVLLVTGSPPGPCDNPAGDHYLLKATKNKIDYCRLHGIDVVHNMAHLDPELTGYWSKLPLVRRLMLAHPEVEWIWWVDSDAIFTDMAFELPLSRYDGRNLVIHGYPDLLFEKRSWISLNAGIFLLRNCQWSLDLLDAWVPMGPRGPSRVEAGKLLTASLTGRPPFDADDQSALIHLLLVQKERWMDKVHVETEFYLHGFWTGLVDRYEQMMEDHHPGLGDDRWPFITHFVGCKTCGRYEDYPLDRCIRGMERAFNFADNQVLRLYGFRHRSLTTAKVRRVTDPTTNPLEAKEAALNMDAKFT
;
A
#
# COMPACT_ATOMS: atom_id res chain seq x y z
N MET A 1 -96.30 27.71 -58.18
CA MET A 1 -95.62 27.46 -59.47
C MET A 1 -94.15 27.22 -59.18
N GLY A 2 -93.54 26.17 -59.75
CA GLY A 2 -92.07 26.01 -59.80
C GLY A 2 -91.47 25.00 -58.81
N VAL A 3 -91.15 23.84 -59.36
CA VAL A 3 -90.47 22.64 -58.83
C VAL A 3 -89.08 22.92 -58.22
N ALA A 4 -88.68 22.22 -57.15
CA ALA A 4 -87.53 21.29 -57.14
C ALA A 4 -87.12 20.78 -55.75
N ALA A 5 -86.63 19.54 -55.77
CA ALA A 5 -86.37 18.60 -54.68
C ALA A 5 -85.15 18.93 -53.79
N GLY A 6 -85.08 18.27 -52.63
CA GLY A 6 -83.84 18.13 -51.86
C GLY A 6 -84.04 17.50 -50.48
N GLY A 7 -83.89 16.19 -50.37
CA GLY A 7 -83.86 15.46 -49.09
C GLY A 7 -82.47 15.42 -48.43
N GLY A 8 -82.42 14.97 -47.17
CA GLY A 8 -81.19 14.67 -46.41
C GLY A 8 -81.47 14.68 -44.90
N VAL A 9 -81.94 13.58 -44.30
CA VAL A 9 -81.17 12.48 -43.67
C VAL A 9 -80.29 12.93 -42.49
N ARG A 10 -80.73 12.49 -41.29
CA ARG A 10 -80.01 12.47 -40.00
C ARG A 10 -78.66 11.76 -40.09
N LEU A 11 -77.64 12.20 -39.34
CA LEU A 11 -76.61 11.28 -38.81
C LEU A 11 -75.98 11.77 -37.49
N ARG A 12 -75.89 10.81 -36.56
CA ARG A 12 -75.41 10.89 -35.18
C ARG A 12 -73.90 11.16 -35.10
N ALA A 13 -73.49 12.22 -34.40
CA ALA A 13 -72.12 12.46 -33.98
C ALA A 13 -72.01 12.46 -32.44
N SER A 14 -71.88 11.28 -31.81
CA SER A 14 -71.47 11.20 -30.39
C SER A 14 -70.81 9.90 -29.91
N SER A 15 -70.68 8.86 -30.75
CA SER A 15 -70.17 7.55 -30.27
C SER A 15 -68.69 7.26 -30.57
N ALA A 16 -68.06 7.93 -31.55
CA ALA A 16 -66.70 7.58 -31.99
C ALA A 16 -65.57 8.16 -31.10
N LYS A 17 -65.75 9.34 -30.50
CA LYS A 17 -64.72 9.97 -29.63
C LYS A 17 -64.55 9.23 -28.29
N LYS A 18 -65.64 8.74 -27.70
CA LYS A 18 -65.62 8.04 -26.40
C LYS A 18 -65.01 6.65 -26.50
N GLN A 19 -65.15 5.99 -27.65
CA GLN A 19 -64.53 4.69 -27.93
C GLN A 19 -63.03 4.83 -28.18
N ARG A 20 -62.59 5.85 -28.93
CA ARG A 20 -61.15 6.16 -29.14
C ARG A 20 -60.41 6.50 -27.84
N GLN A 21 -61.05 7.23 -26.92
CA GLN A 21 -60.48 7.55 -25.61
C GLN A 21 -60.28 6.30 -24.74
N ARG A 22 -61.23 5.36 -24.78
CA ARG A 22 -61.14 4.07 -24.06
C ARG A 22 -60.04 3.18 -24.64
N THR A 23 -59.90 3.11 -25.96
CA THR A 23 -58.81 2.35 -26.59
C THR A 23 -57.44 2.91 -26.23
N LEU A 24 -57.28 4.24 -26.22
CA LEU A 24 -56.02 4.89 -25.80
C LEU A 24 -55.72 4.68 -24.31
N ASN A 25 -56.73 4.75 -23.44
CA ASN A 25 -56.53 4.47 -22.01
C ASN A 25 -56.19 2.98 -21.76
N ASN A 26 -56.81 2.06 -22.50
CA ASN A 26 -56.48 0.64 -22.40
C ASN A 26 -55.04 0.36 -22.88
N ILE A 27 -54.59 1.00 -23.97
CA ILE A 27 -53.19 0.90 -24.43
C ILE A 27 -52.22 1.46 -23.37
N LYS A 28 -52.56 2.60 -22.74
CA LYS A 28 -51.75 3.16 -21.65
C LYS A 28 -51.67 2.24 -20.43
N ILE A 29 -52.78 1.60 -20.06
CA ILE A 29 -52.81 0.62 -18.97
C ILE A 29 -52.00 -0.61 -19.33
N THR A 30 -52.09 -1.12 -20.55
CA THR A 30 -51.29 -2.28 -21.00
C THR A 30 -49.79 -1.95 -21.03
N LEU A 31 -49.41 -0.75 -21.46
CA LEU A 31 -48.01 -0.28 -21.40
C LEU A 31 -47.53 -0.09 -19.95
N LEU A 32 -48.38 0.43 -19.06
CA LEU A 32 -48.06 0.56 -17.64
C LEU A 32 -47.93 -0.81 -16.96
N CYS A 33 -48.83 -1.75 -17.24
CA CYS A 33 -48.74 -3.11 -16.73
C CYS A 33 -47.50 -3.83 -17.29
N GLY A 34 -47.18 -3.64 -18.58
CA GLY A 34 -45.94 -4.13 -19.17
C GLY A 34 -44.69 -3.54 -18.50
N PHE A 35 -44.67 -2.23 -18.25
CA PHE A 35 -43.59 -1.54 -17.56
C PHE A 35 -43.45 -1.97 -16.10
N ILE A 36 -44.56 -2.14 -15.37
CA ILE A 36 -44.56 -2.69 -14.00
C ILE A 36 -44.09 -4.14 -14.01
N THR A 37 -44.46 -4.94 -15.01
CA THR A 37 -44.01 -6.34 -15.11
C THR A 37 -42.52 -6.40 -15.42
N VAL A 38 -41.99 -5.50 -16.26
CA VAL A 38 -40.55 -5.35 -16.48
C VAL A 38 -39.83 -4.84 -15.23
N LEU A 39 -40.42 -3.91 -14.46
CA LEU A 39 -39.87 -3.44 -13.18
C LEU A 39 -39.90 -4.52 -12.10
N VAL A 40 -40.95 -5.33 -12.02
CA VAL A 40 -41.07 -6.44 -11.08
C VAL A 40 -40.13 -7.58 -11.48
N LEU A 41 -40.04 -7.92 -12.77
CA LEU A 41 -39.07 -8.91 -13.26
C LEU A 41 -37.62 -8.43 -13.12
N ARG A 42 -37.35 -7.12 -13.26
CA ARG A 42 -36.05 -6.52 -12.91
C ARG A 42 -35.82 -6.39 -11.41
N GLY A 43 -36.87 -6.28 -10.59
CA GLY A 43 -36.80 -6.25 -9.14
C GLY A 43 -36.61 -7.62 -8.50
N THR A 44 -37.12 -8.69 -9.12
CA THR A 44 -36.98 -10.07 -8.65
C THR A 44 -35.77 -10.79 -9.24
N ALA A 45 -35.18 -10.27 -10.33
CA ALA A 45 -33.90 -10.74 -10.90
C ALA A 45 -32.73 -9.77 -10.68
N GLY A 46 -32.92 -8.69 -9.91
CA GLY A 46 -31.99 -7.57 -9.79
C GLY A 46 -31.53 -7.23 -8.37
N PHE A 47 -31.40 -8.22 -7.49
CA PHE A 47 -30.69 -8.06 -6.21
C PHE A 47 -29.16 -8.21 -6.33
N ASN A 48 -28.62 -8.24 -7.55
CA ASN A 48 -27.18 -8.21 -7.86
C ASN A 48 -26.78 -7.05 -8.80
N LEU A 49 -27.64 -6.04 -8.99
CA LEU A 49 -27.35 -4.94 -9.92
C LEU A 49 -28.04 -3.62 -9.54
N LEU A 50 -27.94 -3.20 -8.27
CA LEU A 50 -28.36 -1.85 -7.86
C LEU A 50 -27.49 -1.24 -6.75
N VAL A 51 -26.17 -1.46 -6.83
CA VAL A 51 -25.12 -0.57 -6.26
C VAL A 51 -24.33 0.04 -7.42
N SER A 52 -25.03 0.46 -8.48
CA SER A 52 -24.38 1.08 -9.65
C SER A 52 -25.18 2.29 -10.10
N SER A 53 -25.09 3.35 -9.30
CA SER A 53 -25.34 4.74 -9.69
C SER A 53 -24.68 5.63 -8.62
N GLY A 54 -23.36 5.55 -8.62
CA GLY A 54 -22.41 6.09 -7.65
C GLY A 54 -21.21 5.15 -7.68
N ASP A 55 -20.03 5.64 -8.07
CA ASP A 55 -18.78 4.90 -8.33
C ASP A 55 -18.71 4.02 -9.59
N LEU A 56 -18.78 4.66 -10.75
CA LEU A 56 -18.18 4.10 -11.98
C LEU A 56 -16.65 4.31 -12.01
N ASP A 57 -16.11 5.23 -11.21
CA ASP A 57 -14.66 5.48 -11.12
C ASP A 57 -13.94 4.46 -10.24
N GLY A 58 -14.58 3.97 -9.17
CA GLY A 58 -14.00 2.94 -8.28
C GLY A 58 -13.88 1.56 -8.93
N ALA A 59 -14.91 1.10 -9.64
CA ALA A 59 -14.87 -0.19 -10.34
C ALA A 59 -13.93 -0.18 -11.56
N ALA A 60 -13.76 0.98 -12.21
CA ALA A 60 -12.78 1.17 -13.26
C ALA A 60 -11.34 1.27 -12.71
N ALA A 61 -11.16 1.88 -11.53
CA ALA A 61 -9.90 1.88 -10.81
C ALA A 61 -9.50 0.47 -10.35
N ASP A 62 -10.43 -0.31 -9.79
CA ASP A 62 -10.19 -1.70 -9.37
C ASP A 62 -9.87 -2.61 -10.57
N ALA A 63 -10.60 -2.47 -11.68
CA ALA A 63 -10.30 -3.21 -12.91
C ALA A 63 -8.93 -2.85 -13.49
N LYS A 64 -8.55 -1.56 -13.43
CA LYS A 64 -7.25 -1.06 -13.90
C LYS A 64 -6.10 -1.46 -12.97
N VAL A 65 -6.35 -1.56 -11.67
CA VAL A 65 -5.40 -2.11 -10.69
C VAL A 65 -5.21 -3.60 -10.90
N VAL A 66 -6.26 -4.36 -11.20
CA VAL A 66 -6.15 -5.78 -11.56
C VAL A 66 -5.41 -5.95 -12.89
N GLU A 67 -5.67 -5.12 -13.90
CA GLU A 67 -4.95 -5.11 -15.17
C GLU A 67 -3.48 -4.70 -14.99
N ASP A 68 -3.20 -3.71 -14.14
CA ASP A 68 -1.85 -3.30 -13.78
C ASP A 68 -1.14 -4.43 -13.01
N VAL A 69 -1.81 -5.12 -12.08
CA VAL A 69 -1.27 -6.30 -11.38
C VAL A 69 -1.02 -7.46 -12.35
N GLU A 70 -1.92 -7.72 -13.29
CA GLU A 70 -1.71 -8.74 -14.32
C GLU A 70 -0.58 -8.35 -15.29
N ARG A 71 -0.43 -7.07 -15.62
CA ARG A 71 0.71 -6.53 -16.38
C ARG A 71 2.01 -6.66 -15.60
N ILE A 72 2.02 -6.33 -14.31
CA ILE A 72 3.17 -6.48 -13.40
C ILE A 72 3.56 -7.95 -13.30
N LEU A 73 2.58 -8.85 -13.12
CA LEU A 73 2.80 -10.30 -13.08
C LEU A 73 3.27 -10.84 -14.44
N ALA A 74 2.81 -10.27 -15.56
CA ALA A 74 3.26 -10.66 -16.90
C ALA A 74 4.70 -10.20 -17.19
N GLU A 75 5.07 -8.98 -16.77
CA GLU A 75 6.45 -8.47 -16.87
C GLU A 75 7.41 -9.30 -16.01
N ILE A 76 7.02 -9.69 -14.79
CA ILE A 76 7.83 -10.57 -13.92
C ILE A 76 8.01 -11.97 -14.51
N ARG A 77 7.02 -12.49 -15.26
CA ARG A 77 7.05 -13.84 -15.84
C ARG A 77 7.83 -13.94 -17.16
N SER A 78 8.12 -12.82 -17.83
CA SER A 78 8.76 -12.82 -19.15
C SER A 78 10.27 -13.10 -19.11
N ASP A 79 10.94 -12.92 -17.97
CA ASP A 79 12.41 -12.87 -17.89
C ASP A 79 13.07 -14.03 -17.10
N SER A 80 12.36 -15.14 -16.88
CA SER A 80 12.99 -16.37 -16.33
C SER A 80 13.13 -17.44 -17.40
N GLU A 81 14.23 -17.42 -18.18
CA GLU A 81 14.68 -18.63 -18.86
C GLU A 81 15.25 -19.63 -17.84
N ALA A 82 14.98 -20.91 -18.09
CA ALA A 82 15.26 -22.02 -17.20
C ALA A 82 16.75 -22.39 -17.21
N ASP A 83 17.38 -22.44 -16.03
CA ASP A 83 18.64 -23.15 -15.83
C ASP A 83 18.40 -24.42 -15.01
N ASP A 84 18.70 -25.57 -15.63
CA ASP A 84 18.74 -26.89 -15.01
C ASP A 84 19.91 -26.97 -14.02
N VAL A 85 19.63 -27.12 -12.72
CA VAL A 85 20.66 -27.39 -11.70
C VAL A 85 20.67 -28.87 -11.34
N VAL A 86 21.72 -29.57 -11.77
CA VAL A 86 22.05 -30.95 -11.38
C VAL A 86 22.60 -30.96 -9.95
N VAL A 87 21.94 -31.68 -9.05
CA VAL A 87 22.39 -31.86 -7.66
C VAL A 87 23.13 -33.19 -7.50
N VAL A 88 24.39 -33.11 -7.07
CA VAL A 88 25.20 -34.26 -6.63
C VAL A 88 25.02 -34.45 -5.13
N VAL A 89 24.74 -35.69 -4.70
CA VAL A 89 24.58 -36.07 -3.28
C VAL A 89 25.77 -36.93 -2.86
N GLU A 90 26.48 -36.52 -1.81
CA GLU A 90 27.33 -37.42 -1.03
C GLU A 90 26.82 -37.50 0.42
N GLY A 91 26.75 -38.73 0.94
CA GLY A 91 26.18 -39.07 2.23
C GLY A 91 27.22 -39.26 3.33
N GLY A 92 26.77 -39.12 4.58
CA GLY A 92 27.53 -39.47 5.78
C GLY A 92 26.64 -39.55 7.03
N SER A 93 26.70 -40.70 7.71
CA SER A 93 26.11 -41.03 9.04
C SER A 93 26.87 -40.30 10.18
N SER A 94 26.40 -40.11 11.43
CA SER A 94 25.77 -41.00 12.41
C SER A 94 25.39 -40.24 13.72
N SER A 95 24.45 -40.84 14.47
CA SER A 95 23.99 -40.74 15.88
C SER A 95 24.57 -39.76 16.94
N SER A 96 23.70 -39.14 17.77
CA SER A 96 23.34 -39.61 19.15
C SER A 96 22.58 -38.57 20.04
N SER A 97 21.61 -39.11 20.80
CA SER A 97 20.98 -38.74 22.11
C SER A 97 20.65 -37.29 22.55
N SER A 98 19.35 -37.10 22.88
CA SER A 98 18.72 -35.95 23.55
C SER A 98 19.14 -35.74 25.03
N PRO A 99 18.80 -34.59 25.64
CA PRO A 99 17.57 -34.55 26.46
C PRO A 99 16.68 -33.31 26.24
N ARG A 100 15.44 -33.46 26.69
CA ARG A 100 14.26 -32.60 26.49
C ARG A 100 14.38 -31.26 27.22
N ASN A 101 13.97 -30.17 26.55
CA ASN A 101 13.27 -29.04 27.15
C ASN A 101 12.32 -28.44 26.11
N ALA A 102 11.13 -28.07 26.58
CA ALA A 102 9.96 -27.76 25.78
C ALA A 102 9.86 -26.27 25.44
N THR A 103 9.72 -25.94 24.16
CA THR A 103 8.73 -25.00 23.58
C THR A 103 8.81 -25.02 22.04
N ALA A 104 8.41 -26.14 21.43
CA ALA A 104 8.16 -26.24 19.99
C ALA A 104 6.77 -26.83 19.78
N ALA A 105 5.74 -26.07 20.15
CA ALA A 105 4.34 -26.46 19.95
C ALA A 105 3.52 -25.23 19.58
N SER A 106 3.71 -24.72 18.37
CA SER A 106 2.72 -23.87 17.68
C SER A 106 2.91 -23.87 16.17
N PHE A 107 3.18 -25.05 15.59
CA PHE A 107 2.97 -25.28 14.17
C PHE A 107 1.96 -26.41 14.08
N GLY A 108 0.76 -26.09 13.59
CA GLY A 108 -0.38 -27.00 13.55
C GLY A 108 -0.07 -28.31 12.82
N ASN A 109 -0.78 -29.36 13.23
CA ASN A 109 -0.70 -30.72 12.72
C ASN A 109 -0.82 -30.75 11.18
N PHE A 110 0.30 -30.98 10.49
CA PHE A 110 0.29 -31.39 9.09
C PHE A 110 0.55 -32.89 8.99
N SER A 111 -0.34 -33.57 8.26
CA SER A 111 -0.32 -34.99 7.99
C SER A 111 0.92 -35.40 7.18
N ALA A 112 1.72 -36.29 7.77
CA ALA A 112 2.62 -37.29 7.17
C ALA A 112 3.20 -37.01 5.77
N SER A 113 4.05 -35.99 5.66
CA SER A 113 5.34 -35.99 4.92
C SER A 113 6.01 -34.63 5.11
N ALA A 114 6.09 -34.14 6.35
CA ALA A 114 6.70 -32.86 6.66
C ALA A 114 8.16 -33.10 7.02
N THR A 115 9.07 -32.76 6.11
CA THR A 115 10.47 -32.49 6.47
C THR A 115 10.41 -31.45 7.59
N LEU A 116 10.79 -31.86 8.80
CA LEU A 116 10.80 -31.00 9.97
C LEU A 116 11.81 -29.88 9.70
N VAL A 117 11.35 -28.74 9.19
CA VAL A 117 12.20 -27.57 9.00
C VAL A 117 12.65 -27.17 10.39
N LYS A 118 13.88 -27.54 10.74
CA LYS A 118 14.50 -27.18 12.01
C LYS A 118 14.89 -25.70 11.92
N VAL A 119 13.89 -24.84 12.05
CA VAL A 119 14.10 -23.40 12.19
C VAL A 119 14.91 -23.23 13.48
N ARG A 120 16.10 -22.64 13.38
CA ARG A 120 16.92 -22.33 14.55
C ARG A 120 16.08 -21.46 15.48
N GLU A 121 15.99 -21.83 16.76
CA GLU A 121 15.39 -20.95 17.76
C GLU A 121 16.15 -19.63 17.76
N TYR A 122 15.45 -18.56 17.40
CA TYR A 122 15.98 -17.22 17.30
C TYR A 122 14.99 -16.26 17.97
N SER A 123 15.51 -15.23 18.62
CA SER A 123 14.73 -14.25 19.35
C SER A 123 15.31 -12.85 19.16
N LEU A 124 14.44 -11.85 19.00
CA LEU A 124 14.80 -10.44 18.89
C LEU A 124 15.28 -9.83 20.24
N GLY A 125 15.24 -10.61 21.32
CA GLY A 125 15.68 -10.23 22.66
C GLY A 125 14.79 -10.83 23.75
N PRO A 126 15.06 -10.55 25.04
CA PRO A 126 14.28 -11.09 26.14
C PRO A 126 12.77 -10.81 25.96
N PRO A 127 11.88 -11.78 26.24
CA PRO A 127 10.44 -11.59 26.13
C PRO A 127 9.98 -10.40 26.98
N VAL A 128 9.21 -9.49 26.38
CA VAL A 128 8.61 -8.34 27.07
C VAL A 128 7.15 -8.65 27.29
N ARG A 129 6.66 -8.51 28.53
CA ARG A 129 5.27 -8.75 28.90
C ARG A 129 4.69 -7.56 29.64
N GLY A 130 3.41 -7.29 29.43
CA GLY A 130 2.73 -6.16 30.04
C GLY A 130 3.22 -4.81 29.53
N TRP A 131 3.73 -4.74 28.29
CA TRP A 131 4.29 -3.52 27.70
C TRP A 131 3.29 -2.36 27.70
N ASP A 132 2.01 -2.61 27.45
CA ASP A 132 0.99 -1.56 27.48
C ASP A 132 0.81 -0.94 28.88
N ALA A 133 0.94 -1.75 29.95
CA ALA A 133 0.90 -1.24 31.31
C ALA A 133 2.17 -0.44 31.64
N GLN A 134 3.35 -0.95 31.25
CA GLN A 134 4.63 -0.27 31.44
C GLN A 134 4.67 1.08 30.70
N ARG A 135 4.20 1.13 29.43
CA ARG A 135 4.06 2.38 28.68
C ARG A 135 3.15 3.37 29.38
N ARG A 136 1.97 2.93 29.83
CA ARG A 136 1.02 3.81 30.54
C ARG A 136 1.62 4.40 31.81
N GLU A 137 2.31 3.59 32.60
CA GLU A 137 2.99 4.05 33.81
C GLU A 137 4.10 5.05 33.47
N TRP A 138 4.95 4.74 32.49
CA TRP A 138 6.02 5.64 32.07
C TRP A 138 5.49 7.00 31.62
N MET A 139 4.42 7.03 30.82
CA MET A 139 3.84 8.27 30.33
C MET A 139 3.17 9.11 31.44
N ALA A 140 2.63 8.45 32.46
CA ALA A 140 2.09 9.16 33.64
C ALA A 140 3.21 9.85 34.44
N GLN A 141 4.42 9.27 34.45
CA GLN A 141 5.59 9.81 35.12
C GLN A 141 6.36 10.85 34.30
N HIS A 142 6.17 10.90 32.97
CA HIS A 142 6.92 11.75 32.05
C HIS A 142 6.01 12.61 31.15
N PRO A 143 5.23 13.55 31.74
CA PRO A 143 4.29 14.40 30.99
C PRO A 143 4.95 15.31 29.95
N GLU A 144 6.26 15.54 30.04
CA GLU A 144 7.06 16.29 29.07
C GLU A 144 7.22 15.58 27.71
N PHE A 145 6.88 14.28 27.64
CA PHE A 145 6.84 13.49 26.40
C PHE A 145 5.40 13.07 26.05
N PRO A 146 4.54 14.00 25.59
CA PRO A 146 3.13 13.70 25.34
C PRO A 146 2.96 12.78 24.11
N ARG A 147 2.04 11.82 24.21
CA ARG A 147 1.63 10.93 23.10
C ARG A 147 1.09 11.67 21.88
N LEU A 148 0.52 12.84 22.10
CA LEU A 148 -0.03 13.68 21.05
C LEU A 148 0.94 14.81 20.73
N HIS A 149 1.19 15.03 19.45
CA HIS A 149 1.83 16.24 18.95
C HIS A 149 0.95 17.45 19.33
N PRO A 150 1.50 18.67 19.51
CA PRO A 150 0.73 19.90 19.78
C PRO A 150 -0.45 20.18 18.84
N ARG A 151 -0.46 19.57 17.66
CA ARG A 151 -1.57 19.62 16.68
C ARG A 151 -2.70 18.62 16.99
N GLY A 152 -2.68 17.95 18.15
CA GLY A 152 -3.68 16.97 18.59
C GLY A 152 -3.54 15.57 17.95
N ARG A 153 -2.49 15.31 17.18
CA ARG A 153 -2.30 14.06 16.42
C ARG A 153 -1.41 13.07 17.17
N PRO A 154 -1.60 11.74 17.01
CA PRO A 154 -0.67 10.75 17.56
C PRO A 154 0.77 11.00 17.10
N ARG A 155 1.74 10.81 18.00
CA ARG A 155 3.17 10.85 17.67
C ARG A 155 3.53 9.70 16.73
N VAL A 156 4.17 10.04 15.62
CA VAL A 156 4.69 9.10 14.62
C VAL A 156 6.21 9.24 14.57
N LEU A 157 6.91 8.10 14.55
CA LEU A 157 8.34 8.02 14.26
C LEU A 157 8.51 7.33 12.92
N LEU A 158 8.90 8.09 11.89
CA LEU A 158 9.28 7.52 10.60
C LEU A 158 10.66 6.89 10.72
N VAL A 159 10.78 5.64 10.30
CA VAL A 159 12.01 4.86 10.35
C VAL A 159 12.36 4.42 8.94
N THR A 160 13.57 4.74 8.52
CA THR A 160 14.16 4.25 7.28
C THR A 160 15.59 3.80 7.55
N GLY A 161 16.25 3.20 6.56
CA GLY A 161 17.65 2.86 6.71
C GLY A 161 18.31 2.50 5.39
N SER A 162 19.64 2.51 5.43
CA SER A 162 20.49 2.12 4.31
C SER A 162 21.69 1.31 4.84
N PRO A 163 22.41 0.58 3.97
CA PRO A 163 23.65 -0.06 4.36
C PRO A 163 24.66 0.94 4.99
N PRO A 164 25.53 0.48 5.92
CA PRO A 164 26.59 1.31 6.52
C PRO A 164 27.70 1.69 5.55
N GLY A 165 27.98 0.80 4.59
CA GLY A 165 29.03 0.98 3.58
C GLY A 165 28.50 1.71 2.35
N PRO A 166 29.41 2.20 1.49
CA PRO A 166 29.03 2.75 0.20
C PRO A 166 28.30 1.71 -0.64
N CYS A 167 27.43 2.18 -1.52
CA CYS A 167 26.76 1.32 -2.49
C CYS A 167 27.77 0.71 -3.47
N ASP A 168 27.47 -0.48 -3.98
CA ASP A 168 28.28 -1.10 -5.04
C ASP A 168 28.26 -0.22 -6.31
N ASN A 169 27.12 0.41 -6.60
CA ASN A 169 26.97 1.42 -7.64
C ASN A 169 27.06 2.82 -7.01
N PRO A 170 28.03 3.68 -7.41
CA PRO A 170 28.18 5.03 -6.86
C PRO A 170 26.96 5.94 -7.05
N ALA A 171 26.13 5.68 -8.08
CA ALA A 171 24.89 6.41 -8.26
C ALA A 171 23.87 6.08 -7.15
N GLY A 172 23.95 4.88 -6.56
CA GLY A 172 23.09 4.41 -5.47
C GLY A 172 23.13 5.34 -4.26
N ASP A 173 24.31 5.73 -3.80
CA ASP A 173 24.48 6.65 -2.67
C ASP A 173 23.81 8.02 -2.94
N HIS A 174 23.87 8.50 -4.18
CA HIS A 174 23.20 9.74 -4.55
C HIS A 174 21.68 9.63 -4.45
N TYR A 175 21.09 8.51 -4.88
CA TYR A 175 19.66 8.29 -4.79
C TYR A 175 19.18 7.99 -3.37
N LEU A 176 20.01 7.34 -2.54
CA LEU A 176 19.75 7.24 -1.10
C LEU A 176 19.69 8.63 -0.45
N LEU A 177 20.65 9.50 -0.75
CA LEU A 177 20.65 10.88 -0.25
C LEU A 177 19.39 11.65 -0.68
N LYS A 178 18.98 11.53 -1.95
CA LYS A 178 17.76 12.16 -2.47
C LYS A 178 16.50 11.63 -1.78
N ALA A 179 16.41 10.30 -1.58
CA ALA A 179 15.30 9.69 -0.86
C ALA A 179 15.26 10.13 0.61
N THR A 180 16.41 10.22 1.27
CA THR A 180 16.48 10.74 2.65
C THR A 180 16.06 12.21 2.72
N LYS A 181 16.52 13.08 1.80
CA LYS A 181 16.05 14.48 1.73
C LYS A 181 14.53 14.54 1.57
N ASN A 182 13.96 13.74 0.65
CA ASN A 182 12.52 13.67 0.42
C ASN A 182 11.75 13.34 1.71
N LYS A 183 12.20 12.31 2.45
CA LYS A 183 11.60 11.93 3.74
C LYS A 183 11.75 13.03 4.79
N ILE A 184 12.91 13.71 4.86
CA ILE A 184 13.14 14.86 5.76
C ILE A 184 12.15 15.99 5.45
N ASP A 185 11.95 16.31 4.17
CA ASP A 185 11.04 17.38 3.75
C ASP A 185 9.60 17.06 4.14
N TYR A 186 9.12 15.85 3.83
CA TYR A 186 7.78 15.39 4.23
C TYR A 186 7.63 15.44 5.76
N CYS A 187 8.55 14.82 6.50
CA CYS A 187 8.47 14.78 7.96
C CYS A 187 8.48 16.17 8.61
N ARG A 188 9.27 17.11 8.07
CA ARG A 188 9.31 18.50 8.53
C ARG A 188 7.97 19.22 8.33
N LEU A 189 7.32 19.03 7.18
CA LEU A 189 6.01 19.65 6.89
C LEU A 189 4.92 19.09 7.82
N HIS A 190 5.01 17.80 8.12
CA HIS A 190 3.99 17.06 8.86
C HIS A 190 4.25 16.93 10.37
N GLY A 191 5.38 17.42 10.87
CA GLY A 191 5.74 17.34 12.30
C GLY A 191 5.95 15.89 12.76
N ILE A 192 6.66 15.10 11.96
CA ILE A 192 6.97 13.70 12.20
C ILE A 192 8.46 13.60 12.53
N ASP A 193 8.80 12.83 13.56
CA ASP A 193 10.19 12.56 13.91
C ASP A 193 10.77 11.51 12.95
N VAL A 194 12.06 11.62 12.60
CA VAL A 194 12.71 10.70 11.65
C VAL A 194 13.92 10.01 12.27
N VAL A 195 14.04 8.71 12.03
CA VAL A 195 15.25 7.91 12.31
C VAL A 195 15.74 7.29 11.01
N HIS A 196 16.97 7.62 10.62
CA HIS A 196 17.67 6.96 9.54
C HIS A 196 18.74 6.05 10.12
N ASN A 197 18.52 4.73 10.05
CA ASN A 197 19.49 3.75 10.54
C ASN A 197 20.54 3.43 9.48
N MET A 198 21.81 3.39 9.90
CA MET A 198 22.94 2.89 9.09
C MET A 198 23.72 1.81 9.84
N ALA A 199 23.16 1.23 10.91
CA ALA A 199 23.83 0.20 11.70
C ALA A 199 23.18 -1.18 11.50
N HIS A 200 24.01 -2.22 11.41
CA HIS A 200 23.54 -3.60 11.55
C HIS A 200 23.43 -3.94 13.03
N LEU A 201 22.20 -3.98 13.54
CA LEU A 201 21.94 -4.28 14.96
C LEU A 201 22.06 -5.77 15.28
N ASP A 202 21.85 -6.62 14.28
CA ASP A 202 21.94 -8.07 14.42
C ASP A 202 22.57 -8.69 13.16
N PRO A 203 23.68 -9.45 13.29
CA PRO A 203 24.38 -10.04 12.15
C PRO A 203 23.62 -11.20 11.49
N GLU A 204 22.62 -11.78 12.15
CA GLU A 204 21.80 -12.87 11.61
C GLU A 204 20.62 -12.33 10.78
N LEU A 205 20.16 -11.11 11.06
CA LEU A 205 19.06 -10.44 10.36
C LEU A 205 19.56 -9.38 9.38
N THR A 206 20.10 -9.87 8.25
CA THR A 206 20.62 -9.05 7.16
C THR A 206 19.57 -8.66 6.11
N GLY A 207 19.87 -7.63 5.30
CA GLY A 207 19.02 -7.21 4.18
C GLY A 207 17.67 -6.69 4.66
N TYR A 208 16.59 -7.12 3.99
CA TYR A 208 15.22 -6.70 4.31
C TYR A 208 14.79 -7.09 5.74
N TRP A 209 15.42 -8.09 6.36
CA TRP A 209 15.14 -8.51 7.75
C TRP A 209 15.68 -7.56 8.83
N SER A 210 16.63 -6.67 8.48
CA SER A 210 17.28 -5.77 9.43
C SER A 210 16.33 -4.76 10.08
N LYS A 211 15.15 -4.54 9.48
CA LYS A 211 14.12 -3.65 10.00
C LYS A 211 13.47 -4.16 11.29
N LEU A 212 13.27 -5.47 11.45
CA LEU A 212 12.61 -6.06 12.64
C LEU A 212 13.31 -5.71 13.97
N PRO A 213 14.63 -5.98 14.14
CA PRO A 213 15.31 -5.66 15.40
C PRO A 213 15.34 -4.16 15.68
N LEU A 214 15.45 -3.33 14.63
CA LEU A 214 15.41 -1.87 14.76
C LEU A 214 14.03 -1.37 15.22
N VAL A 215 12.96 -1.82 14.57
CA VAL A 215 11.58 -1.45 14.94
C VAL A 215 11.31 -1.85 16.39
N ARG A 216 11.65 -3.08 16.79
CA ARG A 216 11.51 -3.53 18.19
C ARG A 216 12.29 -2.62 19.15
N ARG A 217 13.54 -2.28 18.82
CA ARG A 217 14.38 -1.44 19.68
C ARG A 217 13.81 -0.04 19.84
N LEU A 218 13.31 0.56 18.76
CA LEU A 218 12.70 1.89 18.78
C LEU A 218 11.37 1.89 19.54
N MET A 219 10.54 0.86 19.39
CA MET A 219 9.31 0.72 20.20
C MET A 219 9.60 0.76 21.70
N LEU A 220 10.62 0.03 22.15
CA LEU A 220 11.00 -0.04 23.56
C LEU A 220 11.72 1.23 24.06
N ALA A 221 12.46 1.90 23.18
CA ALA A 221 13.21 3.12 23.52
C ALA A 221 12.34 4.39 23.51
N HIS A 222 11.23 4.38 22.77
CA HIS A 222 10.34 5.52 22.58
C HIS A 222 8.90 5.20 23.02
N PRO A 223 8.64 5.00 24.34
CA PRO A 223 7.30 4.73 24.85
C PRO A 223 6.28 5.84 24.55
N GLU A 224 6.72 7.07 24.31
CA GLU A 224 5.89 8.22 23.91
C GLU A 224 5.37 8.15 22.48
N VAL A 225 6.04 7.40 21.60
CA VAL A 225 5.63 7.22 20.21
C VAL A 225 4.46 6.27 20.12
N GLU A 226 3.42 6.65 19.39
CA GLU A 226 2.24 5.82 19.19
C GLU A 226 2.36 4.92 17.96
N TRP A 227 2.95 5.43 16.87
CA TRP A 227 3.17 4.69 15.64
C TRP A 227 4.64 4.71 15.21
N ILE A 228 5.21 3.54 15.00
CA ILE A 228 6.43 3.38 14.22
C ILE A 228 6.03 3.21 12.76
N TRP A 229 6.54 4.06 11.88
CA TRP A 229 6.24 4.01 10.46
C TRP A 229 7.51 3.64 9.69
N TRP A 230 7.60 2.37 9.29
CA TRP A 230 8.71 1.91 8.46
C TRP A 230 8.49 2.35 7.02
N VAL A 231 9.53 2.91 6.39
CA VAL A 231 9.53 3.31 4.97
C VAL A 231 10.88 2.93 4.35
N ASP A 232 10.86 2.02 3.39
CA ASP A 232 12.06 1.58 2.67
C ASP A 232 12.82 2.76 2.01
N SER A 233 14.12 2.59 1.81
CA SER A 233 14.99 3.64 1.27
C SER A 233 14.64 4.04 -0.17
N ASP A 234 14.11 3.11 -0.95
CA ASP A 234 13.67 3.26 -2.35
C ASP A 234 12.19 3.69 -2.48
N ALA A 235 11.52 4.04 -1.37
CA ALA A 235 10.21 4.68 -1.36
C ALA A 235 10.34 6.21 -1.28
N ILE A 236 9.63 6.92 -2.15
CA ILE A 236 9.64 8.39 -2.27
C ILE A 236 8.24 8.92 -2.02
N PHE A 237 8.09 9.84 -1.07
CA PHE A 237 6.86 10.61 -0.91
C PHE A 237 6.64 11.47 -2.14
N THR A 238 5.53 11.27 -2.84
CA THR A 238 5.17 11.99 -4.06
C THR A 238 3.96 12.90 -3.86
N ASP A 239 3.22 12.72 -2.78
CA ASP A 239 2.26 13.70 -2.26
C ASP A 239 2.79 14.30 -0.96
N MET A 240 3.29 15.54 -1.04
CA MET A 240 3.83 16.26 0.12
C MET A 240 2.74 16.91 0.98
N ALA A 241 1.50 16.96 0.48
CA ALA A 241 0.40 17.64 1.12
C ALA A 241 -0.56 16.65 1.82
N PHE A 242 -0.68 15.43 1.29
CA PHE A 242 -1.46 14.36 1.91
C PHE A 242 -1.01 14.07 3.34
N GLU A 243 -1.99 13.93 4.24
CA GLU A 243 -1.78 13.53 5.63
C GLU A 243 -2.34 12.12 5.86
N LEU A 244 -1.57 11.28 6.57
CA LEU A 244 -2.05 9.97 7.00
C LEU A 244 -3.32 10.10 7.85
N PRO A 245 -4.43 9.44 7.48
CA PRO A 245 -5.69 9.56 8.21
C PRO A 245 -5.72 8.65 9.45
N LEU A 246 -4.81 8.88 10.40
CA LEU A 246 -4.52 7.97 11.53
C LEU A 246 -5.74 7.60 12.38
N SER A 247 -6.75 8.47 12.45
CA SER A 247 -8.00 8.21 13.17
C SER A 247 -8.79 7.04 12.58
N ARG A 248 -8.67 6.76 11.27
CA ARG A 248 -9.30 5.61 10.62
C ARG A 248 -8.76 4.27 11.10
N TYR A 249 -7.57 4.27 11.70
CA TYR A 249 -6.87 3.08 12.18
C TYR A 249 -7.09 2.81 13.67
N ASP A 250 -8.10 3.44 14.27
CA ASP A 250 -8.50 3.16 15.64
C ASP A 250 -8.89 1.68 15.80
N GLY A 251 -8.39 1.07 16.88
CA GLY A 251 -8.55 -0.37 17.13
C GLY A 251 -7.64 -1.29 16.30
N ARG A 252 -6.83 -0.73 15.38
CA ARG A 252 -5.83 -1.45 14.57
C ARG A 252 -4.41 -1.17 15.08
N ASN A 253 -3.53 -2.14 14.86
CA ASN A 253 -2.13 -2.10 15.33
C ASN A 253 -1.12 -2.26 14.19
N LEU A 254 -1.50 -2.87 13.07
CA LEU A 254 -0.70 -2.90 11.84
C LEU A 254 -1.53 -2.30 10.70
N VAL A 255 -0.96 -1.32 10.00
CA VAL A 255 -1.52 -0.77 8.75
C VAL A 255 -0.50 -1.03 7.65
N ILE A 256 -0.94 -1.71 6.59
CA ILE A 256 -0.08 -2.13 5.49
C ILE A 256 -0.86 -2.08 4.19
N HIS A 257 -0.24 -1.59 3.12
CA HIS A 257 -0.90 -1.57 1.81
C HIS A 257 -1.01 -2.98 1.25
N GLY A 258 -2.12 -3.27 0.58
CA GLY A 258 -2.28 -4.54 -0.10
C GLY A 258 -3.57 -4.67 -0.88
N TYR A 259 -3.86 -5.88 -1.34
CA TYR A 259 -5.02 -6.20 -2.16
C TYR A 259 -5.75 -7.39 -1.54
N PRO A 260 -6.95 -7.19 -0.94
CA PRO A 260 -7.68 -8.23 -0.23
C PRO A 260 -7.90 -9.52 -1.05
N ASP A 261 -8.24 -9.39 -2.34
CA ASP A 261 -8.46 -10.55 -3.22
C ASP A 261 -7.16 -11.34 -3.45
N LEU A 262 -6.04 -10.63 -3.65
CA LEU A 262 -4.74 -11.28 -3.76
C LEU A 262 -4.32 -11.96 -2.46
N LEU A 263 -4.68 -11.38 -1.31
CA LEU A 263 -4.33 -11.92 0.00
C LEU A 263 -5.15 -13.17 0.32
N PHE A 264 -6.48 -13.05 0.35
CA PHE A 264 -7.34 -14.09 0.89
C PHE A 264 -7.71 -15.16 -0.13
N GLU A 265 -7.92 -14.79 -1.38
CA GLU A 265 -8.35 -15.72 -2.43
C GLU A 265 -7.15 -16.32 -3.14
N LYS A 266 -6.26 -15.48 -3.67
CA LYS A 266 -5.13 -15.93 -4.48
C LYS A 266 -3.90 -16.32 -3.66
N ARG A 267 -3.82 -15.94 -2.37
CA ARG A 267 -2.65 -16.15 -1.50
C ARG A 267 -1.33 -15.75 -2.17
N SER A 268 -1.35 -14.62 -2.86
CA SER A 268 -0.22 -14.11 -3.64
C SER A 268 0.87 -13.53 -2.73
N TRP A 269 2.13 -13.74 -3.08
CA TRP A 269 3.28 -13.18 -2.35
C TRP A 269 3.44 -11.65 -2.49
N ILE A 270 2.74 -11.05 -3.45
CA ILE A 270 2.66 -9.58 -3.64
C ILE A 270 1.35 -9.00 -3.10
N SER A 271 0.59 -9.77 -2.31
CA SER A 271 -0.71 -9.32 -1.81
C SER A 271 -0.62 -8.20 -0.78
N LEU A 272 0.50 -8.07 -0.07
CA LEU A 272 0.83 -6.98 0.86
C LEU A 272 2.24 -6.47 0.54
N ASN A 273 2.54 -5.21 0.85
CA ASN A 273 3.89 -4.65 0.74
C ASN A 273 4.53 -4.36 2.10
N ALA A 274 5.58 -5.09 2.48
CA ALA A 274 6.26 -4.90 3.77
C ALA A 274 7.38 -3.84 3.75
N GLY A 275 7.50 -3.09 2.64
CA GLY A 275 8.41 -1.97 2.56
C GLY A 275 7.87 -0.69 3.18
N ILE A 276 6.54 -0.60 3.36
CA ILE A 276 5.88 0.54 3.98
C ILE A 276 4.75 0.05 4.88
N PHE A 277 4.89 0.25 6.19
CA PHE A 277 3.84 -0.11 7.15
C PHE A 277 3.89 0.75 8.40
N LEU A 278 2.73 0.91 9.05
CA LEU A 278 2.62 1.49 10.39
C LEU A 278 2.40 0.39 11.41
N LEU A 279 3.16 0.43 12.49
CA LEU A 279 3.05 -0.50 13.61
C LEU A 279 2.84 0.28 14.91
N ARG A 280 1.72 0.04 15.60
CA ARG A 280 1.39 0.71 16.86
C ARG A 280 2.33 0.24 17.95
N ASN A 281 2.81 1.14 18.81
CA ASN A 281 3.69 0.78 19.92
C ASN A 281 2.92 0.07 21.05
N CYS A 282 2.66 -1.22 20.94
CA CYS A 282 1.87 -1.96 21.93
C CYS A 282 2.38 -3.39 22.12
N GLN A 283 1.88 -4.08 23.14
CA GLN A 283 2.25 -5.48 23.42
C GLN A 283 1.98 -6.39 22.20
N TRP A 284 0.82 -6.22 21.56
CA TRP A 284 0.45 -7.00 20.37
C TRP A 284 1.50 -6.90 19.26
N SER A 285 2.07 -5.72 19.04
CA SER A 285 3.07 -5.48 18.01
C SER A 285 4.42 -6.11 18.37
N LEU A 286 4.82 -6.13 19.65
CA LEU A 286 6.01 -6.86 20.09
C LEU A 286 5.83 -8.36 19.86
N ASP A 287 4.64 -8.90 20.17
CA ASP A 287 4.32 -10.30 19.96
C ASP A 287 4.29 -10.66 18.45
N LEU A 288 3.83 -9.74 17.59
CA LEU A 288 3.87 -9.90 16.14
C LEU A 288 5.32 -9.99 15.63
N LEU A 289 6.21 -9.10 16.09
CA LEU A 289 7.61 -9.11 15.68
C LEU A 289 8.31 -10.43 16.06
N ASP A 290 8.01 -10.96 17.25
CA ASP A 290 8.52 -12.26 17.70
C ASP A 290 7.97 -13.43 16.85
N ALA A 291 6.73 -13.33 16.36
CA ALA A 291 6.14 -14.32 15.46
C ALA A 291 6.61 -14.21 14.00
N TRP A 292 7.06 -13.02 13.59
CA TRP A 292 7.49 -12.72 12.23
C TRP A 292 8.96 -13.08 11.98
N VAL A 293 9.84 -12.86 12.97
CA VAL A 293 11.28 -13.10 12.84
C VAL A 293 11.76 -14.54 12.57
N PRO A 294 11.06 -15.64 12.89
CA PRO A 294 11.65 -16.99 12.84
C PRO A 294 12.19 -17.41 11.46
N MET A 295 11.66 -16.87 10.36
CA MET A 295 12.13 -17.17 9.00
C MET A 295 13.31 -16.29 8.56
N GLY A 296 13.72 -15.34 9.39
CA GLY A 296 14.71 -14.31 9.08
C GLY A 296 16.19 -14.66 9.28
N PRO A 297 16.62 -15.50 10.24
CA PRO A 297 18.05 -15.75 10.47
C PRO A 297 18.75 -16.34 9.24
N ARG A 298 19.81 -15.68 8.77
CA ARG A 298 20.58 -16.08 7.58
C ARG A 298 21.10 -17.52 7.65
N GLY A 299 21.42 -18.09 6.49
CA GLY A 299 21.94 -19.45 6.36
C GLY A 299 20.83 -20.47 6.12
N PRO A 300 21.05 -21.75 6.46
CA PRO A 300 20.13 -22.83 6.05
C PRO A 300 18.68 -22.64 6.49
N SER A 301 18.44 -22.02 7.65
CA SER A 301 17.07 -21.76 8.13
C SER A 301 16.29 -20.81 7.21
N ARG A 302 16.92 -19.73 6.72
CA ARG A 302 16.28 -18.79 5.76
C ARG A 302 16.05 -19.43 4.41
N VAL A 303 16.98 -20.28 3.94
CA VAL A 303 16.86 -21.02 2.68
C VAL A 303 15.69 -21.99 2.72
N GLU A 304 15.58 -22.81 3.77
CA GLU A 304 14.48 -23.76 3.93
C GLU A 304 13.12 -23.06 4.14
N ALA A 305 13.10 -21.96 4.89
CA ALA A 305 11.91 -21.11 4.98
C ALA A 305 11.52 -20.54 3.62
N GLY A 306 12.48 -20.16 2.77
CA GLY A 306 12.23 -19.71 1.40
C GLY A 306 11.51 -20.76 0.56
N LYS A 307 11.97 -22.02 0.63
CA LYS A 307 11.29 -23.15 -0.05
C LYS A 307 9.85 -23.33 0.44
N LEU A 308 9.62 -23.26 1.76
CA LEU A 308 8.28 -23.31 2.34
C LEU A 308 7.39 -22.18 1.83
N LEU A 309 7.90 -20.95 1.77
CA LEU A 309 7.16 -19.78 1.30
C LEU A 309 6.83 -19.89 -0.19
N THR A 310 7.76 -20.35 -1.02
CA THR A 310 7.52 -20.60 -2.46
C THR A 310 6.47 -21.69 -2.68
N ALA A 311 6.44 -22.73 -1.84
CA ALA A 311 5.39 -23.75 -1.89
C ALA A 311 4.03 -23.25 -1.37
N SER A 312 4.01 -22.26 -0.47
CA SER A 312 2.81 -21.80 0.21
C SER A 312 2.12 -20.60 -0.45
N LEU A 313 2.87 -19.76 -1.18
CA LEU A 313 2.40 -18.50 -1.73
C LEU A 313 2.42 -18.52 -3.25
N THR A 314 1.30 -18.14 -3.86
CA THR A 314 1.14 -18.15 -5.31
C THR A 314 2.03 -17.09 -5.96
N GLY A 315 2.74 -17.50 -7.01
CA GLY A 315 3.56 -16.63 -7.85
C GLY A 315 4.90 -16.22 -7.25
N ARG A 316 5.30 -16.73 -6.07
CA ARG A 316 6.59 -16.43 -5.46
C ARG A 316 7.72 -17.17 -6.19
N PRO A 317 8.76 -16.50 -6.73
CA PRO A 317 9.91 -17.18 -7.31
C PRO A 317 10.76 -17.92 -6.25
N PRO A 318 11.64 -18.84 -6.67
CA PRO A 318 12.47 -19.61 -5.74
C PRO A 318 13.68 -18.79 -5.27
N PHE A 319 13.58 -18.20 -4.08
CA PHE A 319 14.69 -17.53 -3.38
C PHE A 319 14.51 -17.62 -1.86
N ASP A 320 15.55 -17.24 -1.11
CA ASP A 320 15.59 -17.16 0.36
C ASP A 320 14.34 -16.47 0.94
N ALA A 321 13.94 -16.82 2.16
CA ALA A 321 12.82 -16.15 2.82
C ALA A 321 13.05 -14.63 2.94
N ASP A 322 12.03 -13.87 2.55
CA ASP A 322 11.92 -12.42 2.73
C ASP A 322 10.85 -12.08 3.78
N ASP A 323 10.96 -10.88 4.36
CA ASP A 323 10.08 -10.39 5.41
C ASP A 323 8.63 -10.25 4.93
N GLN A 324 8.40 -9.81 3.68
CA GLN A 324 7.06 -9.66 3.11
C GLN A 324 6.31 -10.99 3.02
N SER A 325 6.92 -11.98 2.39
CA SER A 325 6.37 -13.32 2.22
C SER A 325 6.15 -13.99 3.56
N ALA A 326 7.08 -13.84 4.50
CA ALA A 326 6.93 -14.36 5.86
C ALA A 326 5.74 -13.73 6.60
N LEU A 327 5.53 -12.41 6.46
CA LEU A 327 4.37 -11.72 7.05
C LEU A 327 3.07 -12.21 6.43
N ILE A 328 2.98 -12.27 5.10
CA ILE A 328 1.79 -12.75 4.39
C ILE A 328 1.46 -14.17 4.83
N HIS A 329 2.45 -15.06 4.85
CA HIS A 329 2.27 -16.44 5.31
C HIS A 329 1.78 -16.50 6.77
N LEU A 330 2.39 -15.74 7.68
CA LEU A 330 1.98 -15.66 9.09
C LEU A 330 0.53 -15.20 9.23
N LEU A 331 0.15 -14.14 8.53
CA LEU A 331 -1.21 -13.56 8.59
C LEU A 331 -2.27 -14.50 7.99
N LEU A 332 -1.92 -15.29 6.98
CA LEU A 332 -2.84 -16.27 6.38
C LEU A 332 -2.99 -17.52 7.26
N VAL A 333 -1.89 -18.03 7.80
CA VAL A 333 -1.89 -19.27 8.61
C VAL A 333 -2.45 -19.02 10.01
N GLN A 334 -2.15 -17.87 10.62
CA GLN A 334 -2.61 -17.50 11.96
C GLN A 334 -3.65 -16.37 11.90
N LYS A 335 -4.54 -16.41 10.91
CA LYS A 335 -5.54 -15.37 10.64
C LYS A 335 -6.34 -14.96 11.87
N GLU A 336 -6.87 -15.94 12.61
CA GLU A 336 -7.69 -15.70 13.81
C GLU A 336 -6.94 -14.96 14.93
N ARG A 337 -5.61 -15.09 14.97
CA ARG A 337 -4.77 -14.48 16.00
C ARG A 337 -4.39 -13.04 15.68
N TRP A 338 -4.21 -12.71 14.41
CA TRP A 338 -3.57 -11.45 14.01
C TRP A 338 -4.49 -10.51 13.24
N MET A 339 -5.33 -11.03 12.33
CA MET A 339 -6.00 -10.19 11.33
C MET A 339 -7.07 -9.25 11.89
N ASP A 340 -7.55 -9.48 13.12
CA ASP A 340 -8.45 -8.54 13.79
C ASP A 340 -7.79 -7.19 14.07
N LYS A 341 -6.46 -7.15 14.21
CA LYS A 341 -5.68 -5.92 14.44
C LYS A 341 -4.93 -5.42 13.21
N VAL A 342 -5.05 -6.09 12.07
CA VAL A 342 -4.44 -5.65 10.79
C VAL A 342 -5.47 -4.86 9.98
N HIS A 343 -5.04 -3.74 9.43
CA HIS A 343 -5.73 -2.99 8.39
C HIS A 343 -4.95 -3.12 7.08
N VAL A 344 -5.61 -3.64 6.06
CA VAL A 344 -5.09 -3.68 4.69
C VAL A 344 -5.58 -2.41 4.01
N GLU A 345 -4.67 -1.45 3.78
CA GLU A 345 -4.98 -0.16 3.17
C GLU A 345 -5.08 -0.30 1.64
N THR A 346 -6.15 0.27 1.08
CA THR A 346 -6.49 0.20 -0.36
C THR A 346 -6.95 1.55 -0.92
N GLU A 347 -7.26 2.54 -0.07
CA GLU A 347 -7.89 3.80 -0.52
C GLU A 347 -6.89 4.83 -1.03
N PHE A 348 -5.61 4.69 -0.70
CA PHE A 348 -4.54 5.54 -1.19
C PHE A 348 -3.25 4.73 -1.30
N TYR A 349 -2.28 5.26 -2.06
CA TYR A 349 -0.99 4.62 -2.27
C TYR A 349 -0.06 4.78 -1.07
N LEU A 350 -0.41 4.15 0.06
CA LEU A 350 0.56 3.87 1.12
C LEU A 350 1.76 3.08 0.56
N HIS A 351 1.53 2.29 -0.50
CA HIS A 351 2.56 1.77 -1.38
C HIS A 351 2.07 1.86 -2.83
N GLY A 352 2.66 2.76 -3.63
CA GLY A 352 2.39 2.86 -5.07
C GLY A 352 3.49 2.21 -5.90
N PHE A 353 3.16 1.21 -6.70
CA PHE A 353 4.13 0.53 -7.55
C PHE A 353 4.60 1.43 -8.70
N TRP A 354 5.89 1.73 -8.74
CA TRP A 354 6.44 2.82 -9.55
C TRP A 354 6.18 2.71 -11.05
N THR A 355 6.18 1.50 -11.64
CA THR A 355 6.07 1.36 -13.11
C THR A 355 4.73 1.85 -13.65
N GLY A 356 3.65 1.79 -12.86
CA GLY A 356 2.33 2.30 -13.23
C GLY A 356 2.11 3.78 -12.91
N LEU A 357 3.10 4.44 -12.28
CA LEU A 357 2.96 5.81 -11.76
C LEU A 357 3.89 6.79 -12.47
N VAL A 358 5.16 6.45 -12.63
CA VAL A 358 6.19 7.44 -13.00
C VAL A 358 5.99 8.09 -14.36
N ASP A 359 5.31 7.43 -15.30
CA ASP A 359 5.04 7.96 -16.64
C ASP A 359 3.78 8.83 -16.69
N ARG A 360 2.97 8.84 -15.62
CA ARG A 360 1.73 9.63 -15.51
C ARG A 360 1.90 10.98 -14.83
N TYR A 361 3.09 11.29 -14.29
CA TYR A 361 3.28 12.50 -13.48
C TYR A 361 2.95 13.80 -14.20
N GLU A 362 3.32 13.97 -15.47
CA GLU A 362 2.96 15.18 -16.22
C GLU A 362 1.44 15.34 -16.34
N GLN A 363 0.73 14.24 -16.62
CA GLN A 363 -0.73 14.23 -16.65
C GLN A 363 -1.31 14.58 -15.27
N MET A 364 -0.79 13.99 -14.19
CA MET A 364 -1.24 14.28 -12.83
C MET A 364 -1.04 15.77 -12.47
N MET A 365 0.09 16.36 -12.88
CA MET A 365 0.35 17.80 -12.70
C MET A 365 -0.61 18.69 -13.50
N GLU A 366 -1.02 18.22 -14.68
CA GLU A 366 -1.94 18.95 -15.57
C GLU A 366 -3.39 18.84 -15.10
N ASP A 367 -3.84 17.67 -14.65
CA ASP A 367 -5.24 17.37 -14.39
C ASP A 367 -5.61 17.57 -12.90
N HIS A 368 -4.67 17.33 -11.99
CA HIS A 368 -4.94 17.18 -10.56
C HIS A 368 -4.09 18.12 -9.68
N HIS A 369 -4.10 17.86 -8.38
CA HIS A 369 -3.36 18.58 -7.34
C HIS A 369 -2.93 17.59 -6.23
N PRO A 370 -1.87 17.91 -5.45
CA PRO A 370 -1.49 17.13 -4.28
C PRO A 370 -2.57 17.19 -3.18
N GLY A 371 -2.50 16.29 -2.21
CA GLY A 371 -3.46 16.11 -1.11
C GLY A 371 -4.44 14.95 -1.31
N LEU A 372 -4.34 14.22 -2.43
CA LEU A 372 -5.27 13.14 -2.80
C LEU A 372 -4.75 11.77 -2.38
N GLY A 373 -3.45 11.53 -2.50
CA GLY A 373 -2.78 10.30 -2.10
C GLY A 373 -3.02 9.06 -2.99
N ASP A 374 -3.90 9.11 -3.98
CA ASP A 374 -4.34 7.99 -4.82
C ASP A 374 -3.83 8.06 -6.28
N ASP A 375 -4.52 7.45 -7.24
CA ASP A 375 -4.12 7.41 -8.66
C ASP A 375 -4.14 8.76 -9.38
N ARG A 376 -4.78 9.76 -8.78
CA ARG A 376 -4.77 11.15 -9.26
C ARG A 376 -3.51 11.89 -8.80
N TRP A 377 -3.00 11.54 -7.62
CA TRP A 377 -1.73 12.05 -7.08
C TRP A 377 -1.18 11.09 -6.01
N PRO A 378 -0.24 10.18 -6.35
CA PRO A 378 0.11 9.07 -5.47
C PRO A 378 0.82 9.55 -4.22
N PHE A 379 0.43 9.02 -3.06
CA PHE A 379 1.06 9.37 -1.79
C PHE A 379 2.54 8.97 -1.77
N ILE A 380 2.83 7.68 -2.01
CA ILE A 380 4.20 7.16 -2.07
C ILE A 380 4.41 6.37 -3.35
N THR A 381 5.45 6.73 -4.09
CA THR A 381 5.98 5.93 -5.19
C THR A 381 7.14 5.08 -4.70
N HIS A 382 7.00 3.76 -4.81
CA HIS A 382 7.95 2.78 -4.28
C HIS A 382 8.63 2.01 -5.41
N PHE A 383 9.96 2.13 -5.50
CA PHE A 383 10.80 1.57 -6.56
C PHE A 383 11.18 0.10 -6.31
N VAL A 384 10.20 -0.73 -5.99
CA VAL A 384 10.39 -2.17 -5.79
C VAL A 384 11.06 -2.78 -7.04
N GLY A 385 12.11 -3.57 -6.80
CA GLY A 385 12.94 -4.20 -7.84
C GLY A 385 14.12 -3.35 -8.33
N CYS A 386 14.12 -2.04 -8.04
CA CYS A 386 15.26 -1.16 -8.35
C CYS A 386 16.32 -1.23 -7.25
N LYS A 387 17.33 -2.08 -7.42
CA LYS A 387 18.42 -2.23 -6.45
C LYS A 387 19.57 -1.26 -6.74
N THR A 388 19.29 0.05 -6.72
CA THR A 388 20.28 1.08 -7.06
C THR A 388 21.56 1.06 -6.21
N CYS A 389 21.51 0.48 -5.00
CA CYS A 389 22.66 0.31 -4.13
C CYS A 389 23.36 -1.06 -4.25
N GLY A 390 22.68 -2.04 -4.85
CA GLY A 390 23.14 -3.43 -4.98
C GLY A 390 23.62 -3.77 -6.41
N ARG A 391 23.74 -5.07 -6.70
CA ARG A 391 24.30 -5.58 -7.98
C ARG A 391 23.28 -6.22 -8.93
N TYR A 392 22.16 -6.71 -8.40
CA TYR A 392 21.16 -7.45 -9.15
C TYR A 392 19.87 -6.65 -9.20
N GLU A 393 19.31 -6.44 -10.38
CA GLU A 393 18.13 -5.60 -10.58
C GLU A 393 17.09 -6.35 -11.40
N ASP A 394 15.82 -6.26 -10.97
CA ASP A 394 14.68 -6.83 -11.70
C ASP A 394 14.27 -5.93 -12.89
N TYR A 395 14.83 -4.71 -12.95
CA TYR A 395 14.55 -3.70 -13.96
C TYR A 395 15.85 -3.04 -14.44
N PRO A 396 15.89 -2.52 -15.67
CA PRO A 396 17.06 -1.79 -16.15
C PRO A 396 17.41 -0.58 -15.27
N LEU A 397 18.66 -0.50 -14.79
CA LEU A 397 19.18 0.58 -13.93
C LEU A 397 18.81 1.97 -14.44
N ASP A 398 18.92 2.19 -15.75
CA ASP A 398 18.66 3.47 -16.38
C ASP A 398 17.17 3.86 -16.29
N ARG A 399 16.25 2.89 -16.39
CA ARG A 399 14.81 3.10 -16.16
C ARG A 399 14.54 3.44 -14.70
N CYS A 400 15.16 2.69 -13.76
CA CYS A 400 15.06 2.95 -12.33
C CYS A 400 15.54 4.36 -11.96
N ILE A 401 16.77 4.72 -12.34
CA ILE A 401 17.37 6.03 -12.10
C ILE A 401 16.49 7.15 -12.68
N ARG A 402 16.04 7.03 -13.93
CA ARG A 402 15.15 8.05 -14.54
C ARG A 402 13.82 8.16 -13.80
N GLY A 403 13.22 7.05 -13.41
CA GLY A 403 12.00 7.03 -12.63
C GLY A 403 12.18 7.70 -11.26
N MET A 404 13.24 7.37 -10.54
CA MET A 404 13.57 7.96 -9.23
C MET A 404 13.83 9.46 -9.33
N GLU A 405 14.55 9.90 -10.37
CA GLU A 405 14.77 11.31 -10.66
C GLU A 405 13.45 12.06 -10.85
N ARG A 406 12.55 11.49 -11.66
CA ARG A 406 11.21 12.06 -11.92
C ARG A 406 10.37 12.12 -10.65
N ALA A 407 10.30 11.03 -9.88
CA ALA A 407 9.54 10.99 -8.63
C ALA A 407 10.06 11.99 -7.60
N PHE A 408 11.39 12.09 -7.45
CA PHE A 408 11.99 13.08 -6.58
C PHE A 408 11.65 14.51 -7.03
N ASN A 409 11.81 14.85 -8.32
CA ASN A 409 11.53 16.20 -8.80
C ASN A 409 10.02 16.54 -8.75
N PHE A 410 9.14 15.55 -8.94
CA PHE A 410 7.69 15.68 -8.79
C PHE A 410 7.32 16.06 -7.36
N ALA A 411 7.96 15.40 -6.39
CA ALA A 411 7.82 15.73 -4.97
C ALA A 411 8.48 17.06 -4.59
N ASP A 412 9.72 17.30 -5.02
CA ASP A 412 10.50 18.48 -4.67
C ASP A 412 9.90 19.76 -5.26
N ASN A 413 9.17 19.67 -6.39
CA ASN A 413 8.37 20.80 -6.90
C ASN A 413 7.35 21.32 -5.88
N GLN A 414 6.75 20.45 -5.06
CA GLN A 414 5.79 20.84 -4.03
C GLN A 414 6.48 21.58 -2.88
N VAL A 415 7.72 21.18 -2.55
CA VAL A 415 8.55 21.84 -1.54
C VAL A 415 9.12 23.18 -2.06
N LEU A 416 9.67 23.19 -3.28
CA LEU A 416 10.28 24.36 -3.91
C LEU A 416 9.27 25.49 -4.15
N ARG A 417 7.99 25.15 -4.36
CA ARG A 417 6.91 26.12 -4.49
C ARG A 417 6.83 27.05 -3.28
N LEU A 418 7.11 26.55 -2.07
CA LEU A 418 7.16 27.35 -0.83
C LEU A 418 8.18 28.49 -0.90
N TYR A 419 9.14 28.40 -1.82
CA TYR A 419 10.22 29.35 -2.02
C TYR A 419 10.17 30.05 -3.39
N GLY A 420 9.11 29.83 -4.18
CA GLY A 420 8.93 30.47 -5.48
C GLY A 420 9.71 29.82 -6.63
N PHE A 421 10.08 28.55 -6.50
CA PHE A 421 10.83 27.80 -7.51
C PHE A 421 10.08 26.52 -7.94
N ARG A 422 10.46 26.03 -9.13
CA ARG A 422 10.15 24.68 -9.61
C ARG A 422 11.28 24.16 -10.48
N HIS A 423 11.40 22.84 -10.61
CA HIS A 423 12.23 22.21 -11.63
C HIS A 423 11.82 22.63 -13.04
N ARG A 424 12.78 22.75 -13.96
CA ARG A 424 12.49 23.08 -15.37
C ARG A 424 11.68 21.98 -16.06
N SER A 425 11.95 20.72 -15.72
CA SER A 425 11.20 19.51 -16.07
C SER A 425 11.45 18.46 -14.97
N LEU A 426 10.65 17.38 -14.96
CA LEU A 426 10.86 16.28 -14.01
C LEU A 426 12.16 15.49 -14.24
N THR A 427 12.83 15.73 -15.38
CA THR A 427 14.06 15.03 -15.78
C THR A 427 15.34 15.79 -15.47
N THR A 428 15.27 16.97 -14.83
CA THR A 428 16.45 17.80 -14.57
C THR A 428 16.46 18.42 -13.17
N ALA A 429 17.63 18.39 -12.53
CA ALA A 429 17.89 19.10 -11.28
C ALA A 429 17.88 20.64 -11.43
N LYS A 430 17.88 21.18 -12.66
CA LYS A 430 17.85 22.63 -12.88
C LYS A 430 16.48 23.19 -12.49
N VAL A 431 16.48 24.22 -11.65
CA VAL A 431 15.27 24.94 -11.25
C VAL A 431 15.08 26.24 -12.06
N ARG A 432 13.87 26.76 -12.01
CA ARG A 432 13.49 28.10 -12.49
C ARG A 432 12.59 28.77 -11.44
N ARG A 433 12.67 30.09 -11.38
CA ARG A 433 11.75 30.91 -10.59
C ARG A 433 10.37 30.89 -11.26
N VAL A 434 9.31 30.88 -10.45
CA VAL A 434 7.91 30.90 -10.92
C VAL A 434 7.09 32.03 -10.38
N THR A 435 7.55 32.66 -9.30
CA THR A 435 6.91 33.85 -8.73
C THR A 435 7.87 35.03 -8.81
N ASP A 436 7.34 36.19 -9.21
CA ASP A 436 8.13 37.43 -9.19
C ASP A 436 8.52 37.81 -7.76
N PRO A 437 9.68 38.46 -7.55
CA PRO A 437 10.04 39.01 -6.25
C PRO A 437 8.95 40.00 -5.79
N THR A 438 8.23 39.65 -4.72
CA THR A 438 7.22 40.54 -4.14
C THR A 438 7.87 41.42 -3.07
N THR A 439 7.34 42.62 -2.87
CA THR A 439 7.70 43.45 -1.70
C THR A 439 7.01 42.99 -0.42
N ASN A 440 6.08 42.03 -0.52
CA ASN A 440 5.33 41.44 0.59
C ASN A 440 5.51 39.91 0.65
N PRO A 441 6.65 39.42 1.19
CA PRO A 441 6.99 38.00 1.17
C PRO A 441 6.08 37.12 2.05
N LEU A 442 5.34 37.71 3.00
CA LEU A 442 4.45 36.96 3.90
C LEU A 442 3.17 36.50 3.20
N GLU A 443 2.58 37.35 2.36
CA GLU A 443 1.40 37.01 1.56
C GLU A 443 1.71 35.88 0.56
N ALA A 444 2.88 35.94 -0.08
CA ALA A 444 3.36 34.88 -0.97
C ALA A 444 3.55 33.55 -0.21
N LYS A 445 4.04 33.60 1.04
CA LYS A 445 4.18 32.42 1.90
C LYS A 445 2.83 31.83 2.27
N GLU A 446 1.85 32.64 2.66
CA GLU A 446 0.49 32.17 2.99
C GLU A 446 -0.17 31.47 1.81
N ALA A 447 -0.05 32.02 0.59
CA ALA A 447 -0.54 31.39 -0.62
C ALA A 447 0.16 30.05 -0.91
N ALA A 448 1.47 29.96 -0.67
CA ALA A 448 2.24 28.74 -0.91
C ALA A 448 2.02 27.65 0.14
N LEU A 449 1.62 28.01 1.37
CA LEU A 449 1.27 27.06 2.42
C LEU A 449 0.00 26.24 2.11
N ASN A 450 -0.83 26.70 1.17
CA ASN A 450 -1.92 25.90 0.63
C ASN A 450 -1.35 24.85 -0.35
N MET A 451 -0.77 23.79 0.22
CA MET A 451 -0.05 22.78 -0.54
C MET A 451 -0.96 22.00 -1.48
N ASP A 452 -2.24 21.85 -1.14
CA ASP A 452 -3.26 21.13 -1.95
C ASP A 452 -3.73 21.93 -3.18
N ALA A 453 -3.30 23.18 -3.35
CA ALA A 453 -3.68 23.96 -4.52
C ALA A 453 -2.98 23.45 -5.78
N LYS A 454 -3.69 23.44 -6.91
CA LYS A 454 -3.12 23.11 -8.23
C LYS A 454 -1.89 23.96 -8.55
N PHE A 455 -0.92 23.37 -9.24
CA PHE A 455 0.22 24.10 -9.79
C PHE A 455 -0.25 25.01 -10.92
N THR A 456 -0.24 26.32 -10.70
CA THR A 456 -0.47 27.35 -11.74
C THR A 456 0.78 27.67 -12.51
#